data_AF-A0A8H8BS73-F1
#
_entry.id   AF-A0A8H8BS73-F1
#
_cell.length_a   1.000
_cell.length_b   1.000
_cell.length_c   1.000
_cell.angle_alpha   90.00
_cell.angle_beta   90.00
_cell.angle_gamma   90.00
#
_symmetry.space_group_name_H-M   'P 1'
#
loop_
_entity.id
_entity.type
_entity.pdbx_description
1 polymer ?
#
loop_
_entity_poly.entity_id
_entity_poly.type
_entity_poly.pdbx_seq_one_letter_code
_entity_poly.pdbx_strand_id
1 'polypeptide(L)'
;MLGHSFGAATTVEVLRHKDRFQYIGQGIIYDIWGAAIQPQPPEDEPRHRMDSPLLAINSEAFMYWPDNFKSVMSLCQEAKDHDALVWMMTVRGSVHVSQSDFSLLYPQIASLLLKMTVNPRRAIDLNINASLEFLKIVMPARISAMNRGTNEHLLELRTLEKLPYEHRLNQKWTAMRLRIPHEMRIRLRPQWLRRHERKKRRKSMSKHFPTDPQGNILEGLEDLQLGEEIWMHVGPTRDELERHGLTPGKDLENHQNSGMVDVTGEEGRCRDQHRGIEQRYMERG
;
A
#
# COMPACT_ATOMS: atom_id res chain seq x y z
N MET A 1 0.83 -16.03 8.04
CA MET A 1 0.84 -16.52 6.65
C MET A 1 0.94 -15.32 5.72
N LEU A 2 1.59 -15.46 4.56
CA LEU A 2 1.70 -14.41 3.56
C LEU A 2 1.27 -14.95 2.19
N GLY A 3 0.51 -14.17 1.43
CA GLY A 3 0.09 -14.56 0.09
C GLY A 3 -0.10 -13.37 -0.85
N HIS A 4 0.06 -13.62 -2.14
CA HIS A 4 -0.13 -12.65 -3.22
C HIS A 4 -1.25 -13.08 -4.16
N SER A 5 -2.07 -12.13 -4.64
CA SER A 5 -3.17 -12.38 -5.58
C SER A 5 -4.12 -13.47 -5.07
N PHE A 6 -4.29 -14.57 -5.80
CA PHE A 6 -5.07 -15.73 -5.35
C PHE A 6 -4.52 -16.37 -4.06
N GLY A 7 -3.19 -16.40 -3.88
CA GLY A 7 -2.58 -16.89 -2.64
C GLY A 7 -2.89 -16.00 -1.42
N ALA A 8 -3.22 -14.73 -1.67
CA ALA A 8 -3.69 -13.84 -0.63
C ALA A 8 -5.13 -14.20 -0.18
N ALA A 9 -6.01 -14.58 -1.13
CA ALA A 9 -7.32 -15.17 -0.79
C ALA A 9 -7.17 -16.49 -0.02
N THR A 10 -6.19 -17.34 -0.41
CA THR A 10 -5.85 -18.54 0.38
C THR A 10 -5.41 -18.20 1.80
N THR A 11 -4.66 -17.10 1.98
CA THR A 11 -4.23 -16.63 3.31
C THR A 11 -5.42 -16.28 4.19
N VAL A 12 -6.43 -15.62 3.62
CA VAL A 12 -7.68 -15.29 4.33
C VAL A 12 -8.41 -16.56 4.78
N GLU A 13 -8.60 -17.51 3.88
CA GLU A 13 -9.29 -18.77 4.22
C GLU A 13 -8.54 -19.57 5.28
N VAL A 14 -7.21 -19.59 5.23
CA VAL A 14 -6.39 -20.21 6.27
C VAL A 14 -6.57 -19.53 7.63
N LEU A 15 -6.67 -18.20 7.67
CA LEU A 15 -6.90 -17.45 8.91
C LEU A 15 -8.30 -17.64 9.47
N ARG A 16 -9.30 -17.86 8.60
CA ARG A 16 -10.66 -18.21 9.00
C ARG A 16 -10.74 -19.63 9.59
N HIS A 17 -9.95 -20.58 9.10
CA HIS A 17 -9.96 -21.97 9.57
C HIS A 17 -8.93 -22.27 10.67
N LYS A 18 -9.02 -21.58 11.82
CA LYS A 18 -8.12 -21.78 12.96
C LYS A 18 -8.18 -23.18 13.58
N ASP A 19 -9.32 -23.85 13.47
CA ASP A 19 -9.51 -25.24 13.89
C ASP A 19 -8.52 -26.19 13.20
N ARG A 20 -8.22 -25.91 11.91
CA ARG A 20 -7.27 -26.65 11.09
C ARG A 20 -5.84 -26.09 11.17
N PHE A 21 -5.71 -24.77 11.29
CA PHE A 21 -4.43 -24.07 11.20
C PHE A 21 -4.04 -23.33 12.49
N GLN A 22 -3.96 -24.08 13.59
CA GLN A 22 -3.81 -23.55 14.95
C GLN A 22 -2.54 -22.72 15.21
N TYR A 23 -1.51 -22.88 14.38
CA TYR A 23 -0.23 -22.15 14.53
C TYR A 23 -0.13 -20.89 13.66
N ILE A 24 -1.18 -20.57 12.90
CA ILE A 24 -1.22 -19.39 12.04
C ILE A 24 -2.07 -18.32 12.73
N GLY A 25 -1.41 -17.31 13.30
CA GLY A 25 -2.07 -16.27 14.10
C GLY A 25 -2.24 -14.92 13.42
N GLN A 26 -1.70 -14.71 12.21
CA GLN A 26 -1.67 -13.41 11.54
C GLN A 26 -1.44 -13.54 10.02
N GLY A 27 -1.87 -12.53 9.27
CA GLY A 27 -1.87 -12.50 7.81
C GLY A 27 -1.14 -11.32 7.20
N ILE A 28 -0.51 -11.55 6.06
CA ILE A 28 -0.05 -10.50 5.14
C ILE A 28 -0.59 -10.82 3.75
N ILE A 29 -1.35 -9.90 3.15
CA ILE A 29 -1.96 -10.08 1.84
C ILE A 29 -1.47 -9.01 0.87
N TYR A 30 -0.95 -9.44 -0.27
CA TYR A 30 -0.51 -8.57 -1.36
C TYR A 30 -1.48 -8.66 -2.52
N ASP A 31 -2.05 -7.52 -2.93
CA ASP A 31 -2.97 -7.41 -4.07
C ASP A 31 -4.01 -8.54 -4.13
N ILE A 32 -4.74 -8.72 -3.03
CA ILE A 32 -5.71 -9.82 -2.93
C ILE A 32 -6.76 -9.73 -4.04
N TRP A 33 -7.00 -10.87 -4.69
CA TRP A 33 -8.06 -10.99 -5.66
C TRP A 33 -9.40 -11.23 -4.96
N GLY A 34 -10.18 -10.16 -4.83
CA GLY A 34 -11.45 -10.10 -4.11
C GLY A 34 -12.50 -11.09 -4.60
N ALA A 35 -12.50 -11.45 -5.89
CA ALA A 35 -13.43 -12.44 -6.43
C ALA A 35 -13.17 -13.88 -5.93
N ALA A 36 -11.98 -14.14 -5.39
CA ALA A 36 -11.62 -15.43 -4.80
C ALA A 36 -11.84 -15.47 -3.28
N ILE A 37 -12.22 -14.35 -2.66
CA ILE A 37 -12.55 -14.30 -1.24
C ILE A 37 -13.93 -14.94 -1.07
N GLN A 38 -14.04 -15.95 -0.21
CA GLN A 38 -15.35 -16.50 0.11
C GLN A 38 -16.18 -15.45 0.85
N PRO A 39 -17.50 -15.40 0.64
CA PRO A 39 -18.39 -14.57 1.43
C PRO A 39 -18.11 -14.75 2.92
N GLN A 40 -18.37 -13.69 3.69
CA GLN A 40 -18.34 -13.81 5.14
C GLN A 40 -19.18 -15.04 5.54
N PRO A 41 -18.67 -15.92 6.43
CA PRO A 41 -19.47 -16.99 7.02
C PRO A 41 -20.84 -16.49 7.52
N PRO A 42 -21.84 -17.34 7.73
CA PRO A 42 -23.06 -16.90 8.40
C PRO A 42 -22.82 -16.71 9.93
N GLU A 43 -23.69 -15.95 10.61
CA GLU A 43 -23.49 -15.57 12.04
C GLU A 43 -23.43 -16.77 13.00
N ASP A 44 -24.02 -17.89 12.61
CA ASP A 44 -24.03 -19.16 13.32
C ASP A 44 -22.70 -19.94 13.22
N GLU A 45 -21.75 -19.49 12.39
CA GLU A 45 -20.39 -20.03 12.29
C GLU A 45 -19.29 -19.03 12.71
N PRO A 46 -19.30 -18.52 13.96
CA PRO A 46 -18.32 -17.54 14.41
C PRO A 46 -16.88 -18.07 14.41
N ARG A 47 -16.70 -19.39 14.42
CA ARG A 47 -15.37 -20.04 14.39
C ARG A 47 -14.63 -19.86 13.07
N HIS A 48 -15.32 -19.50 12.00
CA HIS A 48 -14.75 -19.28 10.68
C HIS A 48 -14.58 -17.79 10.35
N ARG A 49 -14.77 -16.91 11.32
CA ARG A 49 -14.58 -15.46 11.17
C ARG A 49 -13.10 -15.11 11.20
N MET A 50 -12.76 -14.04 10.50
CA MET A 50 -11.43 -13.48 10.60
C MET A 50 -11.30 -12.62 11.87
N ASP A 51 -10.41 -13.02 12.78
CA ASP A 51 -10.18 -12.41 14.11
C ASP A 51 -8.67 -12.24 14.39
N SER A 52 -7.86 -12.29 13.34
CA SER A 52 -6.39 -12.33 13.42
C SER A 52 -5.79 -11.06 12.83
N PRO A 53 -4.65 -10.55 13.37
CA PRO A 53 -4.04 -9.36 12.79
C PRO A 53 -3.73 -9.51 11.30
N LEU A 54 -3.96 -8.45 10.52
CA LEU A 54 -3.84 -8.46 9.06
C LEU A 54 -3.18 -7.20 8.53
N LEU A 55 -2.19 -7.41 7.65
CA LEU A 55 -1.65 -6.37 6.79
C LEU A 55 -2.08 -6.61 5.35
N ALA A 56 -2.80 -5.65 4.76
CA ALA A 56 -3.15 -5.64 3.36
C ALA A 56 -2.34 -4.58 2.61
N ILE A 57 -1.59 -4.99 1.58
CA ILE A 57 -0.84 -4.09 0.71
C ILE A 57 -1.36 -4.24 -0.72
N ASN A 58 -1.96 -3.17 -1.23
CA ASN A 58 -2.43 -3.11 -2.61
C ASN A 58 -1.48 -2.29 -3.48
N SER A 59 -1.55 -2.55 -4.78
CA SER A 59 -1.04 -1.69 -5.82
C SER A 59 -2.09 -0.65 -6.22
N GLU A 60 -1.63 0.49 -6.73
CA GLU A 60 -2.51 1.59 -7.13
C GLU A 60 -3.51 1.16 -8.22
N ALA A 61 -3.07 0.33 -9.17
CA ALA A 61 -3.94 -0.24 -10.19
C ALA A 61 -5.08 -1.11 -9.58
N PHE A 62 -4.77 -1.89 -8.55
CA PHE A 62 -5.74 -2.76 -7.87
C PHE A 62 -6.71 -1.96 -7.01
N MET A 63 -6.26 -0.85 -6.40
CA MET A 63 -7.12 0.09 -5.69
C MET A 63 -8.20 0.68 -6.60
N TYR A 64 -7.87 0.96 -7.86
CA TYR A 64 -8.85 1.52 -8.81
C TYR A 64 -9.90 0.53 -9.30
N TRP A 65 -9.80 -0.77 -8.98
CA TRP A 65 -10.84 -1.76 -9.26
C TRP A 65 -11.89 -1.74 -8.12
N PRO A 66 -13.06 -1.10 -8.30
CA PRO A 66 -13.94 -0.76 -7.17
C PRO A 66 -14.53 -1.99 -6.47
N ASP A 67 -14.94 -3.00 -7.24
CA ASP A 67 -15.49 -4.24 -6.68
C ASP A 67 -14.46 -4.96 -5.83
N ASN A 68 -13.23 -5.07 -6.33
CA ASN A 68 -12.13 -5.69 -5.60
C ASN A 68 -11.81 -4.90 -4.34
N PHE A 69 -11.66 -3.58 -4.46
CA PHE A 69 -11.37 -2.71 -3.33
C PHE A 69 -12.45 -2.81 -2.24
N LYS A 70 -13.73 -2.84 -2.63
CA LYS A 70 -14.85 -3.05 -1.71
C LYS A 70 -14.75 -4.39 -0.99
N SER A 71 -14.39 -5.47 -1.68
CA SER A 71 -14.15 -6.77 -1.06
C SER A 71 -13.03 -6.72 -0.02
N VAL A 72 -11.91 -6.04 -0.32
CA VAL A 72 -10.79 -5.90 0.63
C VAL A 72 -11.19 -5.05 1.83
N MET A 73 -11.91 -3.96 1.63
CA MET A 73 -12.43 -3.11 2.71
C MET A 73 -13.38 -3.88 3.62
N SER A 74 -14.29 -4.69 3.05
CA SER A 74 -15.21 -5.55 3.80
C SER A 74 -14.48 -6.60 4.65
N LEU A 75 -13.39 -7.16 4.12
CA LEU A 75 -12.53 -8.08 4.86
C LEU A 75 -11.82 -7.39 6.02
N CYS A 76 -11.30 -6.17 5.79
CA CYS A 76 -10.67 -5.38 6.85
C CYS A 76 -11.67 -5.03 7.96
N GLN A 77 -12.91 -4.69 7.58
CA GLN A 77 -14.00 -4.44 8.53
C GLN A 77 -14.31 -5.70 9.36
N GLU A 78 -14.45 -6.86 8.71
CA GLU A 78 -14.67 -8.15 9.42
C GLU A 78 -13.65 -8.36 10.54
N ALA A 79 -12.38 -8.18 10.23
CA ALA A 79 -11.29 -8.36 11.17
C ALA A 79 -11.33 -7.35 12.32
N LYS A 80 -11.61 -6.07 12.03
CA LYS A 80 -11.74 -5.02 13.05
C LYS A 80 -12.93 -5.25 13.97
N ASP A 81 -14.07 -5.72 13.44
CA ASP A 81 -15.27 -6.04 14.22
C ASP A 81 -14.98 -7.13 15.28
N HIS A 82 -13.96 -7.96 15.02
CA HIS A 82 -13.46 -8.98 15.93
C HIS A 82 -12.21 -8.56 16.73
N ASP A 83 -12.00 -7.26 16.91
CA ASP A 83 -10.90 -6.68 17.70
C ASP A 83 -9.48 -7.02 17.21
N ALA A 84 -9.32 -7.36 15.94
CA ALA A 84 -8.01 -7.59 15.34
C ALA A 84 -7.34 -6.28 14.91
N LEU A 85 -6.01 -6.23 15.00
CA LEU A 85 -5.23 -5.12 14.46
C LEU A 85 -5.09 -5.24 12.94
N VAL A 86 -5.57 -4.23 12.21
CA VAL A 86 -5.65 -4.26 10.75
C VAL A 86 -5.02 -3.01 10.15
N TRP A 87 -4.18 -3.23 9.14
CA TRP A 87 -3.66 -2.18 8.27
C TRP A 87 -4.00 -2.50 6.82
N MET A 88 -4.41 -1.49 6.07
CA MET A 88 -4.58 -1.58 4.63
C MET A 88 -3.93 -0.37 3.99
N MET A 89 -2.96 -0.63 3.11
CA MET A 89 -2.21 0.42 2.44
C MET A 89 -2.14 0.19 0.93
N THR A 90 -1.79 1.23 0.19
CA THR A 90 -1.53 1.17 -1.24
C THR A 90 -0.22 1.83 -1.59
N VAL A 91 0.62 1.13 -2.34
CA VAL A 91 1.88 1.70 -2.86
C VAL A 91 1.57 2.52 -4.12
N ARG A 92 1.88 3.82 -4.09
CA ARG A 92 1.63 4.73 -5.22
C ARG A 92 2.53 4.40 -6.41
N GLY A 93 2.02 4.61 -7.61
CA GLY A 93 2.66 4.37 -8.90
C GLY A 93 2.89 2.89 -9.23
N SER A 94 2.34 1.99 -8.42
CA SER A 94 2.55 0.54 -8.53
C SER A 94 1.41 -0.14 -9.30
N VAL A 95 1.74 -1.26 -9.96
CA VAL A 95 0.79 -2.09 -10.72
C VAL A 95 0.81 -3.52 -10.18
N HIS A 96 -0.19 -4.34 -10.53
CA HIS A 96 -0.31 -5.69 -9.94
C HIS A 96 0.98 -6.53 -9.99
N VAL A 97 1.68 -6.47 -11.12
CA VAL A 97 2.91 -7.23 -11.36
C VAL A 97 4.09 -6.74 -10.49
N SER A 98 4.03 -5.52 -9.95
CA SER A 98 5.04 -4.95 -9.05
C SER A 98 5.11 -5.64 -7.68
N GLN A 99 4.05 -6.33 -7.28
CA GLN A 99 3.99 -7.13 -6.07
C GLN A 99 4.68 -8.51 -6.21
N SER A 100 5.35 -8.75 -7.35
CA SER A 100 6.12 -9.95 -7.64
C SER A 100 7.50 -9.62 -8.21
N ASP A 101 8.41 -10.61 -8.16
CA ASP A 101 9.77 -10.50 -8.70
C ASP A 101 9.80 -10.23 -10.22
N PHE A 102 8.69 -10.38 -10.93
CA PHE A 102 8.59 -10.12 -12.37
C PHE A 102 9.02 -8.69 -12.74
N SER A 103 8.70 -7.72 -11.88
CA SER A 103 9.06 -6.32 -12.10
C SER A 103 10.57 -6.05 -11.99
N LEU A 104 11.30 -6.88 -11.23
CA LEU A 104 12.77 -6.87 -11.16
C LEU A 104 13.42 -7.64 -12.30
N LEU A 105 12.82 -8.78 -12.71
CA LEU A 105 13.35 -9.64 -13.76
C LEU A 105 13.14 -9.04 -15.17
N TYR A 106 12.06 -8.30 -15.38
CA TYR A 106 11.70 -7.72 -16.69
C TYR A 106 11.36 -6.22 -16.60
N PRO A 107 12.31 -5.36 -16.16
CA PRO A 107 12.03 -3.96 -15.86
C PRO A 107 11.63 -3.15 -17.10
N GLN A 108 12.16 -3.50 -18.28
CA GLN A 108 11.80 -2.85 -19.55
C GLN A 108 10.36 -3.17 -19.98
N ILE A 109 9.89 -4.40 -19.74
CA ILE A 109 8.53 -4.85 -20.05
C ILE A 109 7.55 -4.21 -19.07
N ALA A 110 7.87 -4.22 -17.76
CA ALA A 110 7.08 -3.58 -16.73
C ALA A 110 6.94 -2.06 -16.96
N SER A 111 8.02 -1.39 -17.35
CA SER A 111 8.01 0.05 -17.64
C SER A 111 7.28 0.39 -18.95
N LEU A 112 7.59 -0.28 -20.07
CA LEU A 112 7.01 0.07 -21.37
C LEU A 112 5.56 -0.42 -21.55
N LEU A 113 5.24 -1.64 -21.12
CA LEU A 113 3.94 -2.28 -21.41
C LEU A 113 2.93 -2.18 -20.27
N LEU A 114 3.38 -2.15 -19.00
CA LEU A 114 2.50 -2.05 -17.82
C LEU A 114 2.40 -0.62 -17.26
N LYS A 115 3.19 0.32 -17.80
CA LYS A 115 3.17 1.76 -17.44
C LYS A 115 3.36 2.02 -15.93
N MET A 116 4.17 1.19 -15.30
CA MET A 116 4.54 1.38 -13.89
C MET A 116 5.37 2.67 -13.74
N THR A 117 4.99 3.54 -12.81
CA THR A 117 5.68 4.81 -12.54
C THR A 117 6.59 4.73 -11.32
N VAL A 118 6.35 3.78 -10.41
CA VAL A 118 7.21 3.52 -9.25
C VAL A 118 8.48 2.76 -9.64
N ASN A 119 9.56 3.03 -8.91
CA ASN A 119 10.77 2.22 -8.99
C ASN A 119 10.48 0.80 -8.46
N PRO A 120 10.73 -0.28 -9.24
CA PRO A 120 10.39 -1.65 -8.82
C PRO A 120 11.12 -2.08 -7.55
N ARG A 121 12.38 -1.65 -7.37
CA ARG A 121 13.16 -1.96 -6.15
C ARG A 121 12.52 -1.31 -4.93
N ARG A 122 12.12 -0.04 -5.04
CA ARG A 122 11.44 0.64 -3.93
C ARG A 122 10.10 0.03 -3.61
N ALA A 123 9.29 -0.30 -4.62
CA ALA A 123 7.98 -0.92 -4.38
C ALA A 123 8.11 -2.20 -3.56
N ILE A 124 9.12 -3.02 -3.87
CA ILE A 124 9.45 -4.22 -3.09
C ILE A 124 9.99 -3.86 -1.71
N ASP A 125 10.90 -2.89 -1.59
CA ASP A 125 11.42 -2.45 -0.30
C ASP A 125 10.28 -1.96 0.62
N LEU A 126 9.30 -1.21 0.09
CA LEU A 126 8.12 -0.75 0.84
C LEU A 126 7.26 -1.93 1.30
N ASN A 127 7.00 -2.92 0.44
CA ASN A 127 6.25 -4.12 0.82
C ASN A 127 6.97 -4.92 1.93
N ILE A 128 8.29 -5.08 1.78
CA ILE A 128 9.13 -5.81 2.75
C ILE A 128 9.17 -5.05 4.07
N ASN A 129 9.46 -3.75 4.04
CA ASN A 129 9.58 -2.94 5.26
C ASN A 129 8.25 -2.85 6.00
N ALA A 130 7.14 -2.61 5.30
CA ALA A 130 5.80 -2.64 5.91
C ALA A 130 5.47 -4.01 6.54
N SER A 131 5.83 -5.10 5.85
CA SER A 131 5.64 -6.46 6.38
C SER A 131 6.49 -6.74 7.61
N LEU A 132 7.75 -6.29 7.62
CA LEU A 132 8.63 -6.45 8.77
C LEU A 132 8.18 -5.57 9.94
N GLU A 133 7.73 -4.34 9.70
CA GLU A 133 7.13 -3.49 10.73
C GLU A 133 5.89 -4.16 11.34
N PHE A 134 4.99 -4.69 10.51
CA PHE A 134 3.80 -5.39 10.97
C PHE A 134 4.16 -6.60 11.83
N LEU A 135 5.08 -7.45 11.34
CA LEU A 135 5.54 -8.61 12.10
C LEU A 135 6.20 -8.20 13.43
N LYS A 136 6.91 -7.07 13.47
CA LYS A 136 7.51 -6.57 14.71
C LYS A 136 6.46 -6.20 15.75
N ILE A 137 5.30 -5.70 15.31
CA ILE A 137 4.16 -5.33 16.17
C ILE A 137 3.41 -6.57 16.66
N VAL A 138 3.06 -7.49 15.76
CA VAL A 138 2.11 -8.58 16.07
C VAL A 138 2.77 -9.86 16.58
N MET A 139 4.08 -10.03 16.39
CA MET A 139 4.80 -11.21 16.86
C MET A 139 5.22 -11.10 18.33
N PRO A 140 5.41 -12.23 19.02
CA PRO A 140 5.98 -12.23 20.37
C PRO A 140 7.33 -11.51 20.42
N ALA A 141 7.60 -10.78 21.51
CA ALA A 141 8.79 -9.95 21.68
C ALA A 141 10.11 -10.67 21.37
N ARG A 142 10.21 -11.97 21.67
CA ARG A 142 11.38 -12.80 21.33
C ARG A 142 11.64 -12.84 19.82
N ILE A 143 10.61 -12.99 19.01
CA ILE A 143 10.71 -13.04 17.55
C ILE A 143 10.90 -11.63 16.98
N SER A 144 10.17 -10.65 17.49
CA SER A 144 10.30 -9.25 17.08
C SER A 144 11.71 -8.69 17.35
N ALA A 145 12.37 -9.13 18.42
CA ALA A 145 13.77 -8.76 18.71
C ALA A 145 14.78 -9.31 17.69
N MET A 146 14.44 -10.39 16.98
CA MET A 146 15.27 -10.94 15.90
C MET A 146 15.06 -10.22 14.57
N ASN A 147 14.02 -9.41 14.44
CA ASN A 147 13.73 -8.65 13.23
C ASN A 147 14.73 -7.49 13.08
N ARG A 148 15.60 -7.60 12.07
CA ARG A 148 16.61 -6.59 11.71
C ARG A 148 16.16 -5.68 10.57
N GLY A 149 14.87 -5.69 10.23
CA GLY A 149 14.29 -4.81 9.24
C GLY A 149 14.46 -3.34 9.61
N THR A 150 14.62 -2.50 8.59
CA THR A 150 14.59 -1.05 8.75
C THR A 150 13.17 -0.63 9.12
N ASN A 151 13.02 0.18 10.17
CA ASN A 151 11.75 0.81 10.50
C ASN A 151 11.67 2.15 9.76
N GLU A 152 10.80 2.24 8.78
CA GLU A 152 10.49 3.46 8.03
C GLU A 152 9.21 4.13 8.53
N HIS A 153 8.57 3.58 9.57
CA HIS A 153 7.34 4.08 10.18
C HIS A 153 6.16 4.12 9.19
N LEU A 154 6.09 3.15 8.29
CA LEU A 154 5.07 3.05 7.25
C LEU A 154 3.69 2.72 7.83
N LEU A 155 3.65 2.01 8.96
CA LEU A 155 2.40 1.67 9.67
C LEU A 155 1.91 2.75 10.63
N GLU A 156 2.70 3.80 10.84
CA GLU A 156 2.37 4.97 11.66
C GLU A 156 1.82 6.14 10.82
N LEU A 157 1.74 5.96 9.51
CA LEU A 157 1.19 6.96 8.59
C LEU A 157 -0.29 7.21 8.86
N ARG A 158 -0.70 8.47 8.70
CA ARG A 158 -2.09 8.90 8.85
C ARG A 158 -3.01 8.22 7.83
N THR A 159 -4.15 7.72 8.29
CA THR A 159 -5.20 7.18 7.43
C THR A 159 -5.81 8.28 6.56
N LEU A 160 -6.05 7.98 5.29
CA LEU A 160 -6.67 8.91 4.35
C LEU A 160 -8.11 9.23 4.74
N GLU A 161 -8.50 10.49 4.56
CA GLU A 161 -9.89 10.90 4.78
C GLU A 161 -10.79 10.49 3.61
N LYS A 162 -10.28 10.60 2.38
CA LYS A 162 -10.99 10.33 1.13
C LYS A 162 -10.10 9.56 0.17
N LEU A 163 -10.72 8.73 -0.67
CA LEU A 163 -10.01 7.99 -1.70
C LEU A 163 -9.35 8.92 -2.74
N PRO A 164 -8.09 8.65 -3.12
CA PRO A 164 -7.37 9.48 -4.09
C PRO A 164 -7.79 9.16 -5.53
N TYR A 165 -7.95 10.20 -6.35
CA TYR A 165 -8.39 10.10 -7.75
C TYR A 165 -7.24 10.19 -8.78
N GLU A 166 -5.99 10.25 -8.33
CA GLU A 166 -4.80 10.38 -9.20
C GLU A 166 -4.68 9.18 -10.16
N HIS A 167 -4.18 9.35 -11.39
CA HIS A 167 -3.98 8.26 -12.39
C HIS A 167 -5.16 7.28 -12.71
N ARG A 168 -6.39 7.52 -12.23
CA ARG A 168 -7.58 6.65 -12.48
C ARG A 168 -7.87 6.51 -13.98
N LEU A 169 -7.98 5.27 -14.46
CA LEU A 169 -8.31 4.94 -15.86
C LEU A 169 -9.82 4.80 -16.12
N ASN A 170 -10.22 4.87 -17.39
CA ASN A 170 -11.55 4.44 -17.84
C ASN A 170 -11.67 2.90 -17.78
N GLN A 171 -12.76 2.44 -17.16
CA GLN A 171 -13.17 1.09 -16.71
C GLN A 171 -12.57 -0.20 -17.34
N LYS A 172 -12.11 -0.23 -18.59
CA LYS A 172 -11.78 -1.49 -19.29
C LYS A 172 -10.38 -2.06 -19.03
N TRP A 173 -9.44 -1.29 -18.45
CA TRP A 173 -8.03 -1.71 -18.29
C TRP A 173 -7.44 -1.46 -16.90
N THR A 174 -8.30 -1.23 -15.91
CA THR A 174 -7.94 -0.67 -14.60
C THR A 174 -6.91 -1.50 -13.82
N ALA A 175 -6.93 -2.83 -13.94
CA ALA A 175 -6.04 -3.72 -13.20
C ALA A 175 -4.66 -3.94 -13.87
N MET A 176 -4.48 -3.63 -15.16
CA MET A 176 -3.24 -3.96 -15.89
C MET A 176 -2.33 -2.76 -16.19
N ARG A 177 -2.84 -1.53 -16.16
CA ARG A 177 -2.07 -0.33 -16.56
C ARG A 177 -2.45 0.87 -15.70
N LEU A 178 -1.52 1.79 -15.49
CA LEU A 178 -1.79 3.15 -14.98
C LEU A 178 -1.85 4.16 -16.13
N ARG A 179 -2.61 5.24 -15.98
CA ARG A 179 -2.59 6.35 -16.95
C ARG A 179 -1.50 7.34 -16.55
N ILE A 180 -0.48 7.46 -17.39
CA ILE A 180 0.51 8.54 -17.29
C ILE A 180 0.09 9.65 -18.28
N PRO A 181 -0.39 10.82 -17.84
CA PRO A 181 -0.58 11.97 -18.69
C PRO A 181 0.75 12.40 -19.32
N HIS A 182 0.72 12.82 -20.59
CA HIS A 182 1.90 13.31 -21.32
C HIS A 182 3.07 12.32 -21.43
N GLU A 183 2.76 11.01 -21.40
CA GLU A 183 3.70 9.88 -21.52
C GLU A 183 4.76 10.07 -22.62
N MET A 184 4.36 10.51 -23.81
CA MET A 184 5.28 10.73 -24.94
C MET A 184 6.31 11.82 -24.67
N ARG A 185 5.90 12.93 -24.03
CA ARG A 185 6.79 14.06 -23.73
C ARG A 185 7.80 13.71 -22.63
N ILE A 186 7.37 12.94 -21.63
CA ILE A 186 8.23 12.44 -20.56
C ILE A 186 9.24 11.42 -21.09
N ARG A 187 8.78 10.49 -21.95
CA ARG A 187 9.63 9.43 -22.51
C ARG A 187 10.64 9.95 -23.54
N LEU A 188 10.30 10.97 -24.30
CA LEU A 188 11.19 11.58 -25.30
C LEU A 188 12.15 12.63 -24.74
N ARG A 189 12.06 13.01 -23.45
CA ARG A 189 13.01 13.94 -22.83
C ARG A 189 14.44 13.34 -22.88
N PRO A 190 15.44 14.05 -23.44
CA PRO A 190 16.81 13.54 -23.53
C PRO A 190 17.41 13.20 -22.16
N GLN A 191 18.15 12.09 -22.07
CA GLN A 191 18.74 11.64 -20.79
C GLN A 191 19.64 12.69 -20.13
N TRP A 192 20.37 13.49 -20.92
CA TRP A 192 21.24 14.55 -20.39
C TRP A 192 20.45 15.69 -19.74
N LEU A 193 19.27 16.03 -20.29
CA LEU A 193 18.36 17.05 -19.74
C LEU A 193 17.82 16.57 -18.39
N ARG A 194 17.39 15.30 -18.33
CA ARG A 194 16.98 14.65 -17.07
C ARG A 194 18.11 14.68 -16.05
N ARG A 195 19.34 14.30 -16.44
CA ARG A 195 20.53 14.32 -15.57
C ARG A 195 20.89 15.72 -15.06
N HIS A 196 20.71 16.76 -15.87
CA HIS A 196 21.00 18.13 -15.49
C HIS A 196 19.97 18.69 -14.51
N GLU A 197 18.67 18.50 -14.78
CA GLU A 197 17.60 18.83 -13.83
C GLU A 197 17.78 18.07 -12.50
N ARG A 198 18.14 16.78 -12.55
CA ARG A 198 18.46 15.93 -11.38
C ARG A 198 19.59 16.49 -10.52
N LYS A 199 20.70 16.93 -11.13
CA LYS A 199 21.85 17.53 -10.40
C LYS A 199 21.50 18.86 -9.76
N LYS A 200 20.65 19.67 -10.41
CA LYS A 200 20.19 20.96 -9.89
C LYS A 200 19.28 20.76 -8.67
N ARG A 201 18.41 19.74 -8.70
CA ARG A 201 17.50 19.37 -7.61
C ARG A 201 18.21 18.75 -6.40
N ARG A 202 19.22 17.88 -6.61
CA ARG A 202 20.07 17.33 -5.53
C ARG A 202 20.76 18.40 -4.66
N LYS A 203 21.02 19.59 -5.21
CA LYS A 203 21.62 20.71 -4.48
C LYS A 203 20.61 21.55 -3.67
N SER A 204 19.31 21.35 -3.89
CA SER A 204 18.23 22.23 -3.38
C SER A 204 17.45 21.65 -2.19
N MET A 205 17.59 20.36 -1.85
CA MET A 205 16.73 19.70 -0.86
C MET A 205 17.56 18.94 0.19
N SER A 206 17.21 19.11 1.47
CA SER A 206 17.87 18.51 2.63
C SER A 206 17.04 17.36 3.21
N LYS A 207 17.68 16.17 3.31
CA LYS A 207 17.38 14.94 4.11
C LYS A 207 15.97 14.32 3.98
N HIS A 208 15.95 12.99 3.89
CA HIS A 208 14.78 12.06 3.86
C HIS A 208 14.23 11.67 2.47
N PHE A 209 15.11 11.29 1.55
CA PHE A 209 14.69 10.59 0.32
C PHE A 209 14.79 9.07 0.47
N PRO A 210 13.96 8.31 -0.27
CA PRO A 210 14.16 6.88 -0.47
C PRO A 210 15.56 6.59 -1.01
N THR A 211 16.33 5.81 -0.26
CA THR A 211 17.68 5.39 -0.66
C THR A 211 17.77 3.88 -0.73
N ASP A 212 18.60 3.36 -1.63
CA ASP A 212 18.93 1.95 -1.66
C ASP A 212 19.79 1.56 -0.43
N PRO A 213 19.99 0.26 -0.16
CA PRO A 213 20.90 -0.22 0.89
C PRO A 213 22.35 0.29 0.79
N GLN A 214 22.75 0.86 -0.35
CA GLN A 214 24.05 1.46 -0.59
C GLN A 214 24.04 3.01 -0.40
N GLY A 215 22.91 3.60 0.00
CA GLY A 215 22.74 5.04 0.23
C GLY A 215 22.48 5.87 -1.04
N ASN A 216 22.23 5.24 -2.19
CA ASN A 216 21.92 5.94 -3.43
C ASN A 216 20.42 6.24 -3.53
N ILE A 217 20.06 7.45 -3.95
CA ILE A 217 18.66 7.82 -4.21
C ILE A 217 18.12 6.98 -5.37
N LEU A 218 16.95 6.36 -5.16
CA LEU A 218 16.30 5.54 -6.18
C LEU A 218 15.75 6.40 -7.33
N GLU A 219 16.05 6.01 -8.57
CA GLU A 219 15.63 6.75 -9.76
C GLU A 219 14.10 6.76 -9.90
N GLY A 220 13.51 7.95 -10.08
CA GLY A 220 12.06 8.15 -10.22
C GLY A 220 11.32 8.52 -8.92
N LEU A 221 12.01 8.57 -7.79
CA LEU A 221 11.45 8.83 -6.46
C LEU A 221 12.04 10.09 -5.82
N GLU A 222 12.71 10.93 -6.61
CA GLU A 222 13.45 12.09 -6.11
C GLU A 222 12.56 13.28 -5.70
N ASP A 223 11.25 13.18 -5.93
CA ASP A 223 10.26 14.20 -5.63
C ASP A 223 9.27 13.79 -4.51
N LEU A 224 9.41 12.59 -3.95
CA LEU A 224 8.57 12.04 -2.88
C LEU A 224 9.35 11.98 -1.57
N GLN A 225 8.74 12.48 -0.49
CA GLN A 225 9.26 12.26 0.86
C GLN A 225 8.91 10.84 1.34
N LEU A 226 9.70 10.31 2.27
CA LEU A 226 9.36 9.08 3.00
C LEU A 226 7.92 9.18 3.55
N GLY A 227 7.09 8.18 3.25
CA GLY A 227 5.68 8.15 3.62
C GLY A 227 4.72 8.69 2.54
N GLU A 228 5.14 9.63 1.68
CA GLU A 228 4.30 10.10 0.55
C GLU A 228 4.12 9.02 -0.53
N GLU A 229 4.91 7.95 -0.48
CA GLU A 229 4.85 6.80 -1.40
C GLU A 229 3.69 5.85 -1.10
N ILE A 230 3.08 5.98 0.07
CA ILE A 230 2.03 5.07 0.56
C ILE A 230 0.76 5.86 0.85
N TRP A 231 -0.37 5.25 0.50
CA TRP A 231 -1.69 5.66 0.95
C TRP A 231 -2.20 4.67 1.99
N MET A 232 -2.45 5.13 3.21
CA MET A 232 -3.06 4.32 4.26
C MET A 232 -4.58 4.43 4.19
N HIS A 233 -5.27 3.33 3.92
CA HIS A 233 -6.74 3.27 3.80
C HIS A 233 -7.41 2.78 5.08
N VAL A 234 -6.76 1.85 5.78
CA VAL A 234 -7.21 1.34 7.06
C VAL A 234 -6.03 1.34 8.00
N GLY A 235 -6.19 1.91 9.18
CA GLY A 235 -5.23 1.82 10.27
C GLY A 235 -5.94 1.60 11.60
N PRO A 236 -5.26 1.04 12.60
CA PRO A 236 -5.83 0.92 13.92
C PRO A 236 -6.02 2.30 14.55
N THR A 237 -7.10 2.48 15.29
CA THR A 237 -7.32 3.67 16.10
C THR A 237 -6.39 3.68 17.30
N ARG A 238 -6.26 4.86 17.93
CA ARG A 238 -5.50 4.99 19.17
C ARG A 238 -5.99 4.02 20.25
N ASP A 239 -7.31 3.92 20.40
CA ASP A 239 -7.95 3.06 21.40
C ASP A 239 -7.74 1.57 21.09
N GLU A 240 -7.76 1.17 19.81
CA GLU A 240 -7.40 -0.18 19.38
C GLU A 240 -5.95 -0.52 19.73
N LEU A 241 -5.00 0.38 19.45
CA LEU A 241 -3.59 0.18 19.80
C LEU A 241 -3.40 0.05 21.32
N GLU A 242 -4.04 0.93 22.10
CA GLU A 242 -3.95 0.91 23.56
C GLU A 242 -4.56 -0.36 24.18
N ARG A 243 -5.69 -0.86 23.65
CA ARG A 243 -6.29 -2.14 24.06
C ARG A 243 -5.37 -3.35 23.82
N HIS A 244 -4.53 -3.27 22.78
CA HIS A 244 -3.51 -4.27 22.47
C HIS A 244 -2.16 -4.00 23.17
N GLY A 245 -2.09 -3.03 24.09
CA GLY A 245 -0.89 -2.71 24.86
C GLY A 245 0.21 -2.02 24.04
N LEU A 246 -0.13 -1.43 22.89
CA LEU A 246 0.79 -0.72 22.02
C LEU A 246 0.74 0.78 22.30
N THR A 247 1.89 1.44 22.27
CA THR A 247 1.98 2.90 22.35
C THR A 247 1.67 3.53 20.99
N PRO A 248 0.65 4.40 20.88
CA PRO A 248 0.36 5.12 19.65
C PRO A 248 1.52 6.05 19.26
N GLY A 249 1.83 6.11 17.97
CA GLY A 249 2.75 7.12 17.42
C GLY A 249 2.20 8.52 17.62
N LYS A 250 3.08 9.53 17.70
CA LYS A 250 2.68 10.94 17.94
C LYS A 250 1.79 11.50 16.84
N ASP A 251 1.91 10.97 15.61
CA ASP A 251 1.21 11.46 14.42
C ASP A 251 0.01 10.58 14.02
N LEU A 252 -0.33 9.56 14.83
CA LEU A 252 -1.53 8.73 14.67
C LEU A 252 -2.78 9.50 15.16
N GLU A 253 -3.01 10.70 14.63
CA GLU A 253 -4.29 11.40 14.75
C GLU A 253 -5.24 10.88 13.68
N ASN A 254 -5.80 9.68 13.90
CA ASN A 254 -6.95 9.22 13.14
C ASN A 254 -8.16 10.04 13.59
N HIS A 255 -8.44 11.17 12.90
CA HIS A 255 -9.65 11.98 13.13
C HIS A 255 -10.96 11.27 12.73
N GLN A 256 -10.87 10.06 12.16
CA GLN A 256 -12.01 9.22 11.81
C GLN A 256 -12.28 8.20 12.92
N ASN A 257 -13.51 8.15 13.42
CA ASN A 257 -13.93 7.26 14.50
C ASN A 257 -13.68 5.76 14.21
N SER A 258 -13.64 5.34 12.94
CA SER A 258 -13.46 3.93 12.54
C SER A 258 -12.02 3.56 12.13
N GLY A 259 -11.13 4.54 11.92
CA GLY A 259 -9.81 4.28 11.33
C GLY A 259 -9.84 3.73 9.89
N MET A 260 -10.93 3.97 9.15
CA MET A 260 -11.13 3.52 7.78
C MET A 260 -11.54 4.69 6.87
N VAL A 261 -10.91 4.77 5.70
CA VAL A 261 -11.18 5.79 4.67
C VAL A 261 -12.65 5.73 4.22
N ASP A 262 -13.27 6.90 4.04
CA ASP A 262 -14.65 7.00 3.58
C ASP A 262 -14.75 6.67 2.09
N VAL A 263 -15.57 5.67 1.77
CA VAL A 263 -15.85 5.19 0.41
C VAL A 263 -17.22 5.70 -0.10
N THR A 264 -18.02 6.37 0.75
CA THR A 264 -19.43 6.71 0.50
C THR A 264 -19.69 8.06 -0.17
N GLY A 265 -18.65 8.80 -0.55
CA GLY A 265 -18.85 10.07 -1.24
C GLY A 265 -19.56 9.91 -2.58
N GLU A 266 -20.76 10.51 -2.73
CA GLU A 266 -21.28 10.94 -4.03
C GLU A 266 -20.14 11.59 -4.83
N GLU A 267 -20.17 11.42 -6.15
CA GLU A 267 -19.22 11.96 -7.13
C GLU A 267 -19.17 13.51 -7.09
N GLY A 268 -18.62 14.04 -6.00
CA GLY A 268 -18.50 15.44 -5.71
C GLY A 268 -17.34 15.98 -6.51
N ARG A 269 -17.67 16.79 -7.53
CA ARG A 269 -16.74 17.71 -8.19
C ARG A 269 -16.14 18.65 -7.14
N CYS A 270 -15.09 18.21 -6.46
CA CYS A 270 -14.21 19.09 -5.70
C CYS A 270 -12.81 18.91 -6.27
N ARG A 271 -12.52 19.66 -7.33
CA ARG A 271 -11.16 20.04 -7.65
C ARG A 271 -10.74 21.00 -6.54
N ASP A 272 -10.15 20.48 -5.46
CA ASP A 272 -9.13 21.27 -4.78
C ASP A 272 -8.18 20.45 -3.91
N GLN A 273 -6.90 20.74 -4.14
CA GLN A 273 -5.77 20.67 -3.21
C GLN A 273 -5.21 19.31 -2.77
N HIS A 274 -4.97 18.39 -3.71
CA HIS A 274 -3.71 17.64 -3.69
C HIS A 274 -3.04 17.70 -5.06
N ARG A 275 -1.90 18.42 -5.11
CA ARG A 275 -1.12 18.59 -6.33
C ARG A 275 -0.40 17.29 -6.61
N GLY A 276 -0.96 16.47 -7.50
CA GLY A 276 -0.34 15.24 -7.96
C GLY A 276 1.09 15.50 -8.45
N ILE A 277 1.94 14.48 -8.30
CA ILE A 277 3.38 14.50 -8.65
C ILE A 277 3.59 15.11 -10.05
N GLU A 278 2.66 14.86 -10.96
CA GLU A 278 2.66 15.31 -12.35
C GLU A 278 2.36 16.80 -12.57
N GLN A 279 1.55 17.43 -11.70
CA GLN A 279 1.18 18.85 -11.82
C GLN A 279 2.37 19.76 -11.49
N ARG A 280 3.24 19.34 -10.55
CA ARG A 280 4.50 20.04 -10.24
C ARG A 280 5.55 19.92 -11.36
N TYR A 281 5.43 18.92 -12.25
CA TYR A 281 6.23 18.83 -13.48
C TYR A 281 5.77 19.80 -14.57
N MET A 282 4.49 20.18 -14.57
CA MET A 282 3.88 20.99 -15.62
C MET A 282 4.08 22.51 -15.41
N GLU A 283 4.14 22.98 -14.15
CA GLU A 283 4.34 24.40 -13.83
C GLU A 283 5.79 24.91 -14.01
N ARG A 284 6.72 24.05 -14.47
CA ARG A 284 8.15 24.40 -14.63
C ARG A 284 8.70 24.11 -16.03
N GLY A 285 7.82 24.04 -17.02
CA GLY A 285 8.17 24.06 -18.44
C GLY A 285 8.24 25.47 -18.98
#